data_AF-A0A971GFJ6-F1
#
_entry.id   AF-A0A971GFJ6-F1
#
_cell.length_a   1.000
_cell.length_b   1.000
_cell.length_c   1.000
_cell.angle_alpha   90.00
_cell.angle_beta   90.00
_cell.angle_gamma   90.00
#
_symmetry.space_group_name_H-M   'P 1'
#
loop_
_entity.id
_entity.type
_entity.pdbx_description
1 polymer ?
#
loop_
_entity_poly.entity_id
_entity_poly.type
_entity_poly.pdbx_seq_one_letter_code
_entity_poly.pdbx_strand_id
1 'polypeptide(L)'
;MSLELIEKPLKTAGTKKLKPLSLIFIFELISISTNIKELREKRRLEEIRYREEQEKRWQLKQLQEKELEKLKQLETEALDWQKSSIIMNYLNELEKQLPTYSNNPEQLKQILEWIDWAKGKAEWLNPLIAKRDPILGKRYS
;
A
#
# COMPACT_ATOMS: atom_id res chain seq x y z
N MET A 1 28.00 91.47 41.27
CA MET A 1 29.17 90.84 40.62
C MET A 1 29.24 89.41 41.13
N SER A 2 28.37 88.47 40.72
CA SER A 2 27.98 88.07 39.36
C SER A 2 29.18 87.52 38.59
N LEU A 3 29.30 86.20 38.49
CA LEU A 3 29.70 85.47 37.29
C LEU A 3 29.27 84.00 37.46
N GLU A 4 28.09 83.70 36.90
CA GLU A 4 27.53 82.36 36.72
C GLU A 4 28.42 81.56 35.76
N LEU A 5 28.90 80.40 36.20
CA LEU A 5 29.46 79.38 35.30
C LEU A 5 28.30 78.66 34.62
N ILE A 6 28.04 79.12 33.40
CA ILE A 6 27.09 78.64 32.41
C ILE A 6 27.09 77.10 32.34
N GLU A 7 26.01 76.48 32.83
CA GLU A 7 25.58 75.17 32.34
C GLU A 7 25.26 75.33 30.85
N LYS A 8 26.18 74.92 29.97
CA LYS A 8 25.89 74.85 28.54
C LYS A 8 24.94 73.67 28.32
N PRO A 9 23.71 73.88 27.81
CA PRO A 9 22.87 72.77 27.41
C PRO A 9 23.55 72.06 26.23
N LEU A 10 23.72 70.75 26.35
CA LEU A 10 24.06 69.89 25.21
C LEU A 10 23.01 70.15 24.12
N LYS A 11 23.44 70.86 23.07
CA LYS A 11 22.62 71.18 21.89
C LYS A 11 22.04 69.89 21.34
N THR A 12 20.75 69.65 21.57
CA THR A 12 19.97 68.60 20.90
C THR A 12 19.70 68.99 19.45
N ALA A 13 20.73 69.08 18.62
CA ALA A 13 20.63 69.47 17.21
C ALA A 13 20.55 68.26 16.25
N GLY A 14 20.64 67.02 16.75
CA GLY A 14 20.61 65.80 15.92
C GLY A 14 19.27 65.07 15.87
N THR A 15 18.33 65.32 16.80
CA THR A 15 17.20 64.41 17.04
C THR A 15 16.06 64.52 16.03
N LYS A 16 15.92 65.64 15.31
CA LYS A 16 14.82 65.85 14.33
C LYS A 16 14.99 65.06 13.03
N LYS A 17 16.23 64.84 12.57
CA LYS A 17 16.53 64.05 11.35
C LYS A 17 16.71 62.55 11.64
N LEU A 18 17.08 62.18 12.86
CA LEU A 18 17.17 60.77 13.30
C LEU A 18 15.79 60.10 13.42
N LYS A 19 14.76 60.82 13.89
CA LYS A 19 13.39 60.28 14.03
C LYS A 19 12.79 59.75 12.72
N PRO A 20 12.78 60.49 11.59
CA PRO A 20 12.22 59.97 10.34
C PRO A 20 13.03 58.80 9.77
N LEU A 21 14.37 58.83 9.86
CA LEU A 21 15.22 57.72 9.40
C LEU A 21 15.03 56.45 10.24
N SER A 22 14.89 56.60 11.57
CA SER A 22 14.58 55.48 12.47
C SER A 22 13.20 54.88 12.19
N LEU A 23 12.21 55.70 11.82
CA LEU A 23 10.86 55.23 11.49
C LEU A 23 10.85 54.43 10.19
N ILE A 24 11.57 54.88 9.16
CA ILE A 24 11.73 54.16 7.89
C ILE A 24 12.40 52.80 8.14
N PHE A 25 13.49 52.77 8.90
CA PHE A 25 14.18 51.52 9.23
C PHE A 25 13.29 50.54 10.02
N ILE A 26 12.53 51.03 11.01
CA ILE A 26 11.57 50.20 11.76
C ILE A 26 10.48 49.64 10.82
N PHE A 27 9.97 50.45 9.90
CA PHE A 27 8.97 50.02 8.92
C PHE A 27 9.52 48.95 7.97
N GLU A 28 10.75 49.09 7.49
CA GLU A 28 11.43 48.08 6.67
C GLU A 28 11.65 46.78 7.45
N LEU A 29 12.09 46.85 8.71
CA LEU A 29 12.26 45.67 9.55
C LEU A 29 10.94 44.93 9.79
N ILE A 30 9.86 45.66 10.06
CA ILE A 30 8.52 45.08 10.21
C ILE A 30 8.10 44.42 8.90
N SER A 31 8.27 45.09 7.75
CA SER A 31 7.93 44.56 6.42
C SER A 31 8.73 43.31 6.07
N ILE A 32 10.02 43.27 6.38
CA ILE A 32 10.87 42.08 6.20
C ILE A 32 10.39 40.95 7.13
N SER A 33 10.08 41.26 8.39
CA SER A 33 9.60 40.27 9.36
C SER A 33 8.27 39.65 8.93
N THR A 34 7.31 40.46 8.45
CA THR A 34 6.02 39.98 7.95
C THR A 34 6.20 39.10 6.72
N ASN A 35 7.02 39.51 5.74
CA ASN A 35 7.35 38.70 4.56
C ASN A 35 7.98 37.36 4.92
N ILE A 36 8.92 37.35 5.88
CA ILE A 36 9.53 36.09 6.35
C ILE A 36 8.49 35.19 7.00
N LYS A 37 7.58 35.73 7.82
CA LYS A 37 6.50 34.96 8.44
C LYS A 37 5.54 34.37 7.41
N GLU A 38 5.12 35.16 6.43
CA GLU A 38 4.26 34.69 5.34
C GLU A 38 4.92 33.59 4.50
N LEU A 39 6.21 33.73 4.17
CA LEU A 39 6.95 32.70 3.44
C LEU A 39 7.09 31.41 4.25
N ARG A 40 7.32 31.50 5.57
CA ARG A 40 7.36 30.32 6.45
C ARG A 40 6.00 29.63 6.51
N GLU A 41 4.92 30.39 6.63
CA GLU A 41 3.58 29.83 6.68
C GLU A 41 3.20 29.17 5.36
N LYS A 42 3.52 29.79 4.22
CA LYS A 42 3.32 29.19 2.89
C LYS A 42 4.06 27.84 2.76
N ARG A 43 5.34 27.79 3.13
CA ARG A 43 6.12 26.54 3.12
C ARG A 43 5.52 25.49 4.05
N ARG A 44 5.10 25.88 5.26
CA ARG A 44 4.46 24.97 6.21
C ARG A 44 3.17 24.38 5.64
N LEU A 45 2.32 25.20 5.01
CA LEU A 45 1.09 24.74 4.38
C LEU A 45 1.36 23.84 3.18
N GLU A 46 2.38 24.14 2.37
CA GLU A 46 2.81 23.29 1.26
C GLU A 46 3.34 21.93 1.76
N GLU A 47 4.15 21.92 2.81
CA GLU A 47 4.66 20.70 3.43
C GLU A 47 3.52 19.83 4.00
N ILE A 48 2.53 20.45 4.65
CA ILE A 48 1.34 19.72 5.15
C ILE A 48 0.58 19.10 3.98
N ARG A 49 0.26 19.88 2.95
CA ARG A 49 -0.45 19.36 1.76
C ARG A 49 0.32 18.24 1.08
N TYR A 50 1.63 18.40 0.93
CA TYR A 50 2.49 17.38 0.34
C TYR A 50 2.46 16.09 1.17
N ARG A 51 2.59 16.18 2.50
CA ARG A 51 2.51 15.01 3.39
C ARG A 51 1.16 14.32 3.32
N GLU A 52 0.06 15.07 3.36
CA GLU A 52 -1.29 14.53 3.23
C GLU A 52 -1.50 13.83 1.88
N GLU A 53 -0.97 14.38 0.79
CA GLU A 53 -1.06 13.77 -0.52
C GLU A 53 -0.22 12.48 -0.60
N GLN A 54 1.00 12.49 -0.04
CA GLN A 54 1.83 11.29 0.05
C GLN A 54 1.15 10.19 0.89
N GLU A 55 0.55 10.55 2.01
CA GLU A 55 -0.16 9.59 2.86
C GLU A 55 -1.36 8.98 2.13
N LYS A 56 -2.18 9.80 1.47
CA LYS A 56 -3.31 9.30 0.65
C LYS A 56 -2.85 8.37 -0.47
N ARG A 57 -1.77 8.73 -1.18
CA ARG A 57 -1.18 7.89 -2.24
C ARG A 57 -0.66 6.57 -1.68
N TRP A 58 0.00 6.61 -0.53
CA TRP A 58 0.51 5.42 0.13
C TRP A 58 -0.63 4.49 0.58
N GLN A 59 -1.66 5.03 1.24
CA GLN A 59 -2.84 4.28 1.66
C GLN A 59 -3.55 3.64 0.46
N LEU A 60 -3.74 4.39 -0.63
CA LEU A 60 -4.36 3.86 -1.85
C LEU A 60 -3.52 2.72 -2.44
N LYS A 61 -2.19 2.88 -2.50
CA LYS A 61 -1.29 1.84 -2.99
C LYS A 61 -1.36 0.58 -2.14
N GLN A 62 -1.42 0.70 -0.82
CA GLN A 62 -1.58 -0.44 0.07
C GLN A 62 -2.92 -1.16 -0.14
N LEU A 63 -4.01 -0.43 -0.39
CA LEU A 63 -5.30 -1.04 -0.73
C LEU A 63 -5.24 -1.78 -2.07
N GLN A 64 -4.62 -1.17 -3.08
CA GLN A 64 -4.45 -1.78 -4.40
C GLN A 64 -3.59 -3.06 -4.33
N GLU A 65 -2.48 -3.04 -3.60
CA GLU A 65 -1.60 -4.20 -3.43
C GLU A 65 -2.34 -5.37 -2.77
N LYS A 66 -3.11 -5.10 -1.71
CA LYS A 66 -3.94 -6.11 -1.04
C LYS A 66 -5.02 -6.68 -1.96
N GLU A 67 -5.66 -5.84 -2.76
CA GLU A 67 -6.70 -6.28 -3.68
C GLU A 67 -6.13 -7.13 -4.82
N LEU A 68 -4.96 -6.75 -5.35
CA LEU A 68 -4.23 -7.55 -6.35
C LEU A 68 -3.79 -8.90 -5.79
N GLU A 69 -3.37 -8.97 -4.52
CA GLU A 69 -3.01 -10.22 -3.88
C GLU A 69 -4.23 -11.16 -3.73
N LYS A 70 -5.38 -10.62 -3.29
CA LYS A 70 -6.63 -11.39 -3.24
C LYS A 70 -7.05 -11.89 -4.62
N LEU A 71 -6.92 -11.05 -5.65
CA LEU A 71 -7.27 -11.44 -7.02
C LEU A 71 -6.39 -12.60 -7.51
N LYS A 72 -5.08 -12.55 -7.26
CA LYS A 72 -4.16 -13.64 -7.60
C LYS A 72 -4.48 -14.94 -6.89
N GLN A 73 -4.86 -14.86 -5.61
CA GLN A 73 -5.30 -16.03 -4.84
C GLN A 73 -6.56 -16.63 -5.45
N LEU A 74 -7.57 -15.79 -5.73
CA LEU A 74 -8.82 -16.21 -6.37
C LEU A 74 -8.58 -16.86 -7.74
N GLU A 75 -7.74 -16.27 -8.59
CA GLU A 75 -7.38 -16.84 -9.89
C GLU A 75 -6.72 -18.21 -9.75
N THR A 76 -5.82 -18.36 -8.79
CA THR A 76 -5.13 -19.63 -8.53
C THR A 76 -6.12 -20.70 -8.08
N GLU A 77 -7.00 -20.38 -7.14
CA GLU A 77 -8.03 -21.28 -6.65
C GLU A 77 -9.01 -21.67 -7.77
N ALA A 78 -9.47 -20.71 -8.57
CA ALA A 78 -10.38 -20.97 -9.69
C ALA A 78 -9.74 -21.91 -10.73
N LEU A 79 -8.48 -21.68 -11.08
CA LEU A 79 -7.74 -22.55 -12.00
C LEU A 79 -7.56 -23.96 -11.43
N ASP A 80 -7.27 -24.09 -10.14
CA ASP A 80 -7.09 -25.40 -9.52
C ASP A 80 -8.41 -26.17 -9.38
N TRP A 81 -9.51 -25.47 -9.07
CA TRP A 81 -10.86 -26.03 -9.14
C TRP A 81 -11.21 -26.51 -10.55
N GLN A 82 -10.87 -25.73 -11.59
CA GLN A 82 -11.08 -26.12 -12.98
C GLN A 82 -10.28 -27.36 -13.33
N LYS A 83 -8.99 -27.43 -12.96
CA LYS A 83 -8.14 -28.62 -13.18
C LYS A 83 -8.73 -29.85 -12.49
N SER A 84 -9.15 -29.73 -11.23
CA SER A 84 -9.84 -30.80 -10.52
C SER A 84 -11.07 -31.27 -11.28
N SER A 85 -11.89 -30.34 -11.77
CA SER A 85 -13.13 -30.67 -12.50
C SER A 85 -12.85 -31.40 -13.81
N ILE A 86 -11.83 -30.96 -14.56
CA ILE A 86 -11.38 -31.63 -15.79
C ILE A 86 -10.94 -33.07 -15.48
N ILE A 87 -10.11 -33.27 -14.45
CA ILE A 87 -9.64 -34.60 -14.06
C ILE A 87 -10.83 -35.48 -13.67
N MET A 88 -11.74 -35.00 -12.82
CA MET A 88 -12.91 -35.78 -12.39
C MET A 88 -13.82 -36.16 -13.57
N ASN A 89 -14.05 -35.23 -14.50
CA ASN A 89 -14.85 -35.51 -15.71
C ASN A 89 -14.20 -36.60 -16.58
N TYR A 90 -12.88 -36.53 -16.78
CA TYR A 90 -12.14 -37.55 -17.50
C TYR A 90 -12.24 -38.92 -16.81
N LEU A 91 -12.04 -38.96 -15.49
CA LEU A 91 -12.11 -40.21 -14.72
C LEU A 91 -13.52 -40.81 -14.74
N ASN A 92 -14.56 -39.99 -14.62
CA ASN A 92 -15.95 -40.43 -14.72
C ASN A 92 -16.25 -41.03 -16.11
N GLU A 93 -15.71 -40.45 -17.17
CA GLU A 93 -15.90 -40.99 -18.52
C GLU A 93 -15.10 -42.28 -18.73
N LEU A 94 -13.87 -42.35 -18.21
CA LEU A 94 -13.08 -43.57 -18.20
C LEU A 94 -13.78 -44.70 -17.45
N GLU A 95 -14.39 -44.41 -16.30
CA GLU A 95 -15.14 -45.39 -15.49
C GLU A 95 -16.33 -45.98 -16.26
N LYS A 96 -17.04 -45.18 -17.05
CA LYS A 96 -18.16 -45.69 -17.87
C LYS A 96 -17.71 -46.65 -18.96
N GLN A 97 -16.50 -46.45 -19.48
CA GLN A 97 -15.96 -47.25 -20.58
C GLN A 97 -15.23 -48.51 -20.09
N LEU A 98 -14.91 -48.62 -18.79
CA LEU A 98 -14.26 -49.79 -18.17
C LEU A 98 -14.82 -51.15 -18.59
N PRO A 99 -16.15 -51.37 -18.66
CA PRO A 99 -16.71 -52.66 -19.07
C PRO A 99 -16.31 -53.09 -20.50
N THR A 100 -15.91 -52.13 -21.35
CA THR A 100 -15.49 -52.35 -22.73
C THR A 100 -13.99 -52.60 -22.84
N TYR A 101 -13.19 -52.17 -21.85
CA TYR A 101 -11.73 -52.09 -21.96
C TYR A 101 -10.97 -53.34 -21.54
N SER A 102 -11.51 -54.17 -20.65
CA SER A 102 -10.77 -55.36 -20.21
C SER A 102 -11.67 -56.50 -19.76
N ASN A 103 -11.44 -57.68 -20.36
CA ASN A 103 -11.98 -58.96 -19.89
C ASN A 103 -11.04 -59.64 -18.87
N ASN A 104 -9.92 -59.01 -18.50
CA ASN A 104 -8.96 -59.54 -17.53
C ASN A 104 -9.19 -58.90 -16.14
N PRO A 105 -9.58 -59.68 -15.13
CA PRO A 105 -9.83 -59.17 -13.77
C PRO A 105 -8.65 -58.42 -13.15
N GLU A 106 -7.41 -58.85 -13.42
CA GLU A 106 -6.23 -58.23 -12.82
C GLU A 106 -5.95 -56.85 -13.41
N GLN A 107 -6.14 -56.69 -14.73
CA GLN A 107 -6.03 -55.39 -15.39
C GLN A 107 -7.13 -54.44 -14.93
N LEU A 108 -8.37 -54.94 -14.78
CA LEU A 108 -9.48 -54.15 -14.26
C LEU A 108 -9.17 -53.60 -12.87
N LYS A 109 -8.60 -54.42 -11.99
CA LYS A 109 -8.19 -54.02 -10.64
C LYS A 109 -7.14 -52.90 -10.68
N GLN A 110 -6.10 -53.03 -11.51
CA GLN A 110 -5.06 -52.00 -11.64
C GLN A 110 -5.62 -50.66 -12.13
N ILE A 111 -6.57 -50.68 -13.07
CA ILE A 111 -7.20 -49.45 -13.56
C ILE A 111 -8.05 -48.81 -12.45
N LEU A 112 -8.81 -49.59 -11.69
CA LEU A 112 -9.62 -49.08 -10.58
C LEU A 112 -8.76 -48.45 -9.48
N GLU A 113 -7.64 -49.08 -9.12
CA GLU A 113 -6.67 -48.52 -8.16
C GLU A 113 -6.08 -47.19 -8.65
N TRP A 114 -5.76 -47.11 -9.94
CA TRP A 114 -5.27 -45.86 -10.55
C TRP A 114 -6.34 -44.76 -10.55
N ILE A 115 -7.60 -45.11 -10.84
CA ILE A 115 -8.72 -44.16 -10.82
C ILE A 115 -8.93 -43.61 -9.41
N ASP A 116 -8.90 -44.46 -8.38
CA ASP A 116 -9.06 -44.01 -6.99
C ASP A 116 -7.92 -43.07 -6.55
N TRP A 117 -6.68 -43.42 -6.91
CA TRP A 117 -5.53 -42.53 -6.72
C TRP A 117 -5.75 -41.17 -7.42
N ALA A 118 -6.18 -41.18 -8.68
CA ALA A 118 -6.38 -39.97 -9.47
C ALA A 118 -7.53 -39.09 -8.93
N LYS A 119 -8.62 -39.70 -8.45
CA LYS A 119 -9.69 -39.00 -7.73
C LYS A 119 -9.17 -38.32 -6.48
N GLY A 120 -8.35 -39.03 -5.69
CA GLY A 120 -7.67 -38.44 -4.53
C GLY A 120 -6.82 -37.22 -4.88
N LYS A 121 -6.09 -37.25 -6.01
CA LYS A 121 -5.30 -36.10 -6.49
C LYS A 121 -6.18 -34.93 -6.96
N ALA A 122 -7.29 -35.21 -7.64
CA ALA A 122 -8.23 -34.17 -8.05
C ALA A 122 -8.85 -33.47 -6.83
N GLU A 123 -9.27 -34.22 -5.82
CA GLU A 123 -9.82 -33.69 -4.57
C GLU A 123 -8.78 -32.88 -3.76
N TRP A 124 -7.50 -33.25 -3.83
CA TRP A 124 -6.40 -32.47 -3.24
C TRP A 124 -6.14 -31.14 -3.98
N LEU A 125 -6.33 -31.11 -5.31
CA LEU A 125 -6.25 -29.88 -6.10
C LEU A 125 -7.44 -28.96 -5.87
N ASN A 126 -8.62 -29.50 -5.58
CA ASN A 126 -9.85 -28.75 -5.45
C ASN A 126 -9.85 -27.86 -4.18
N PRO A 127 -9.85 -26.52 -4.30
CA PRO A 127 -9.88 -25.64 -3.13
C PRO A 127 -11.17 -25.75 -2.30
N LEU A 128 -12.29 -26.19 -2.91
CA LEU A 128 -13.56 -26.35 -2.21
C LEU A 128 -13.63 -27.62 -1.35
N ILE A 129 -12.79 -28.62 -1.66
CA ILE A 129 -12.69 -29.88 -0.91
C ILE A 129 -11.48 -29.85 0.02
N ALA A 130 -10.36 -29.31 -0.49
CA ALA A 130 -9.08 -29.19 0.21
C ALA A 130 -8.65 -30.50 0.89
N LYS A 131 -8.84 -31.64 0.20
CA LYS A 131 -8.50 -32.96 0.76
C LYS A 131 -7.02 -33.01 1.07
N ARG A 132 -6.67 -33.47 2.27
CA ARG A 132 -5.27 -33.76 2.60
C ARG A 132 -4.81 -35.00 1.84
N ASP A 133 -3.72 -34.88 1.11
CA ASP A 133 -3.06 -36.01 0.48
C ASP A 133 -2.07 -36.65 1.47
N PRO A 134 -1.98 -37.99 1.55
CA PRO A 134 -1.05 -38.67 2.45
C PRO A 134 0.42 -38.34 2.17
N ILE A 135 0.78 -38.07 0.91
CA ILE A 135 2.16 -37.82 0.48
C ILE A 135 2.40 -36.32 0.28
N LEU A 136 1.48 -35.62 -0.40
CA LEU A 136 1.61 -34.20 -0.73
C LEU A 136 1.13 -33.27 0.39
N GLY A 137 0.50 -33.80 1.45
CA GLY A 137 0.02 -33.01 2.58
C GLY A 137 -1.17 -32.13 2.23
N LYS A 138 -1.22 -30.92 2.82
CA LYS A 138 -2.29 -29.94 2.56
C LYS A 138 -1.85 -28.98 1.46
N ARG A 139 -2.73 -28.71 0.51
CA ARG A 139 -2.54 -27.66 -0.51
C ARG A 139 -3.06 -26.30 -0.05
N TYR A 140 -4.24 -26.30 0.56
CA TYR A 140 -4.89 -25.12 1.11
C TYR A 140 -4.88 -25.23 2.64
N SER A 141 -4.63 -24.10 3.31
CA SER A 141 -4.48 -23.99 4.77
C SER A 141 -5.59 -23.16 5.38
#